data_AF-B0EX98-F1
#
_entry.id   AF-B0EX98-F1
#
_cell.length_a   1.000
_cell.length_b   1.000
_cell.length_c   1.000
_cell.angle_alpha   90.00
_cell.angle_beta   90.00
_cell.angle_gamma   90.00
#
_symmetry.space_group_name_H-M   'P 1'
#
loop_
_entity.id
_entity.type
_entity.pdbx_description
1 polymer ?
#
loop_
_entity_poly.entity_id
_entity_poly.type
_entity_poly.pdbx_seq_one_letter_code
_entity_poly.pdbx_strand_id
1 'polypeptide(L)' 'TTVHWHGIVLPADMDGVPGMSFDGIPPGGEYVYRFTVNQSGTFWYHS' A
#
# COMPACT_ATOMS: atom_id res chain seq x y z
N THR A 1 8.30 4.24 7.49
CA THR A 1 7.58 4.91 6.38
C THR A 1 6.81 3.86 5.61
N THR A 2 5.66 4.19 5.04
CA THR A 2 4.88 3.29 4.19
C THR A 2 4.27 4.07 3.02
N VAL A 3 3.56 3.37 2.14
CA VAL A 3 2.72 3.99 1.10
C VAL A 3 1.32 3.38 1.20
N HIS A 4 0.33 4.18 1.55
CA HIS A 4 -1.08 3.84 1.42
C HIS A 4 -1.62 4.26 0.06
N TRP A 5 -2.44 3.41 -0.56
CA TRP A 5 -3.03 3.59 -1.88
C TRP A 5 -4.50 4.01 -1.76
N HIS A 6 -4.71 5.29 -1.48
CA HIS A 6 -5.99 5.84 -1.09
C HIS A 6 -7.07 5.62 -2.16
N GLY A 7 -8.06 4.80 -1.82
CA GLY A 7 -9.24 4.51 -2.63
C GLY A 7 -9.09 3.35 -3.61
N ILE A 8 -7.94 2.68 -3.67
CA ILE A 8 -7.73 1.50 -4.52
C ILE A 8 -8.17 0.23 -3.78
N VAL A 9 -8.97 -0.64 -4.42
CA VAL A 9 -9.24 -1.99 -3.89
C VAL A 9 -8.10 -2.91 -4.27
N LEU A 10 -7.45 -3.46 -3.25
CA LEU A 10 -6.29 -4.33 -3.35
C LEU A 10 -6.23 -5.28 -2.14
N PRO A 11 -5.39 -6.33 -2.20
CA PRO A 11 -5.11 -7.17 -1.04
C PRO A 11 -4.63 -6.37 0.17
N ALA A 12 -5.04 -6.74 1.39
CA ALA A 12 -4.76 -5.96 2.59
C ALA A 12 -3.26 -5.75 2.87
N ASP A 13 -2.41 -6.72 2.53
CA ASP A 13 -0.95 -6.63 2.66
C ASP A 13 -0.31 -5.64 1.67
N MET A 14 -1.06 -5.16 0.67
CA MET A 14 -0.63 -4.13 -0.28
C MET A 14 -1.15 -2.73 0.10
N ASP A 15 -1.94 -2.61 1.16
CA ASP A 15 -2.59 -1.34 1.53
C ASP A 15 -1.65 -0.38 2.29
N GLY A 16 -0.50 -0.89 2.76
CA GLY A 16 0.52 -0.06 3.39
C GLY A 16 0.17 0.47 4.78
N VAL A 17 -0.71 -0.23 5.51
CA VAL A 17 -1.12 0.08 6.89
C VAL A 17 -0.34 -0.79 7.89
N PRO A 18 0.65 -0.25 8.63
CA PRO A 18 1.39 -0.99 9.63
C PRO A 18 0.52 -1.61 10.72
N GLY A 19 0.84 -2.84 11.13
CA GLY A 19 0.20 -3.53 12.24
C GLY A 19 -1.16 -4.17 11.92
N MET A 20 -1.63 -4.08 10.68
CA MET A 20 -2.83 -4.80 10.21
C MET A 20 -2.46 -6.07 9.44
N SER A 21 -1.71 -5.92 8.36
CA SER A 21 -1.36 -6.98 7.40
C SER A 21 0.11 -6.93 6.98
N PHE A 22 0.86 -5.98 7.53
CA PHE A 22 2.22 -5.60 7.15
C PHE A 22 2.89 -4.86 8.33
N ASP A 23 4.19 -5.06 8.55
CA ASP A 23 4.90 -4.54 9.73
C ASP A 23 5.50 -3.14 9.57
N GLY A 24 5.42 -2.55 8.37
CA GLY A 24 6.09 -1.28 8.05
C GLY A 24 7.43 -1.48 7.33
N ILE A 25 7.89 -0.46 6.59
CA ILE A 25 9.22 -0.47 5.96
C ILE A 25 10.24 0.08 6.97
N PRO A 26 11.24 -0.72 7.38
CA PRO A 26 12.28 -0.24 8.29
C PRO A 26 13.19 0.77 7.57
N PRO A 27 13.95 1.60 8.32
CA PRO A 27 14.93 2.50 7.72
C PRO A 27 15.93 1.74 6.84
N GLY A 28 16.09 2.19 5.59
CA GLY A 28 16.95 1.51 4.59
C GLY A 28 16.40 0.19 4.06
N GLY A 29 15.22 -0.25 4.53
CA GLY A 29 14.52 -1.40 4.00
C GLY A 29 13.72 -1.10 2.73
N GLU A 30 13.15 -2.15 2.16
CA GLU A 30 12.36 -2.11 0.94
C GLU A 30 11.06 -2.90 1.12
N TYR A 31 10.00 -2.46 0.44
CA TYR A 31 8.77 -3.23 0.28
C TYR A 31 8.22 -3.04 -1.13
N VAL A 32 7.91 -4.14 -1.81
CA VAL A 32 7.43 -4.14 -3.19
C VAL A 32 5.91 -4.26 -3.21
N TYR A 33 5.24 -3.14 -3.49
CA TYR A 33 3.80 -3.11 -3.71
C TYR A 33 3.46 -3.72 -5.08
N ARG A 34 2.64 -4.77 -5.10
CA ARG A 34 2.19 -5.41 -6.35
C ARG A 34 0.74 -5.88 -6.23
N PHE A 35 -0.14 -5.25 -6.99
CA PHE A 35 -1.56 -5.60 -7.03
C PHE A 35 -2.14 -5.30 -8.41
N THR A 36 -3.26 -5.94 -8.73
CA THR A 36 -4.02 -5.68 -9.95
C THR A 36 -4.96 -4.51 -9.72
N VAL A 37 -4.90 -3.49 -10.59
CA VAL A 37 -5.87 -2.40 -10.58
C VAL A 37 -7.14 -2.88 -11.30
N ASN A 38 -8.27 -2.89 -10.59
CA ASN A 38 -9.57 -3.34 -11.10
C ASN A 38 -10.64 -2.23 -11.08
N GLN A 39 -10.21 -0.98 -10.93
CA GLN A 39 -11.07 0.19 -10.83
C GLN A 39 -10.65 1.26 -11.83
N SER A 40 -11.61 2.10 -12.23
CA SER A 40 -11.37 3.31 -13.02
C SER A 40 -11.71 4.55 -12.20
N GLY A 41 -10.86 5.57 -12.27
CA GLY A 41 -11.07 6.82 -11.52
C GLY A 41 -9.76 7.54 -11.23
N THR A 42 -9.86 8.58 -10.40
CA THR A 42 -8.69 9.30 -9.88
C THR A 42 -8.45 8.88 -8.44
N PHE A 43 -7.25 8.35 -8.20
CA PHE A 43 -6.79 7.90 -6.89
C PHE A 43 -5.41 8.51 -6.61
N TRP A 44 -4.87 8.26 -5.43
CA TRP A 44 -3.59 8.84 -5.01
C TRP A 44 -2.91 7.95 -3.99
N TYR A 45 -1.65 8.26 -3.68
CA TYR A 45 -0.88 7.56 -2.66
C TYR A 45 -0.25 8.56 -1.71
N HIS A 46 -0.01 8.13 -0.47
CA HIS A 46 0.65 8.93 0.55
C HIS A 46 1.34 8.06 1.60
N SER A 47 2.26 8.66 2.36
CA SER A 47 2.85 8.03 3.55
C SER A 47 1.96 8.17 4.78
#